data_AF-A0A5V6EXB5-F1
#
_entry.id   AF-A0A5V6EXB5-F1
#
_cell.length_a   1.000
_cell.length_b   1.000
_cell.length_c   1.000
_cell.angle_alpha   90.00
_cell.angle_beta   90.00
_cell.angle_gamma   90.00
#
_symmetry.space_group_name_H-M   'P 1'
#
loop_
_entity.id
_entity.type
_entity.pdbx_description
1 polymer ?
#
loop_
_entity_poly.entity_id
_entity_poly.type
_entity_poly.pdbx_seq_one_letter_code
_entity_poly.pdbx_strand_id
1 'polypeptide(L)'
;AVAAFTGLVWQMKMASLAVAAMAPVGAVYTFIALVTGAAWGKPMWGTWWVWDARLTSELVLLFLYAGVIALWHAFDDRKMAGRAAGILVLVGVVNLPVIHYSVEWWNTLHQGSTRMQQSIDPAMRSPLRWAIAGYLLLFMTLSLMRMRNLILLMEKRRPWVSELILKRGHR
;
A
#
# COMPACT_ATOMS: atom_id res chain seq x y z
N ALA A 1 0.87 -2.73 -8.48
CA ALA A 1 1.33 -2.65 -9.88
C ALA A 1 1.31 -4.00 -10.58
N VAL A 2 2.15 -4.96 -10.20
CA VAL A 2 2.20 -6.29 -10.85
C VAL A 2 0.84 -6.98 -10.88
N ALA A 3 0.14 -7.07 -9.75
CA ALA A 3 -1.22 -7.63 -9.69
C ALA A 3 -2.25 -6.87 -10.55
N ALA A 4 -2.12 -5.54 -10.66
CA ALA A 4 -2.99 -4.74 -11.52
C ALA A 4 -2.71 -5.01 -12.99
N PHE A 5 -1.44 -5.06 -13.38
CA PHE A 5 -1.00 -5.41 -14.72
C PHE A 5 -1.47 -6.82 -15.10
N THR A 6 -1.23 -7.81 -14.25
CA THR A 6 -1.65 -9.19 -14.54
C THR A 6 -3.16 -9.33 -14.60
N GLY A 7 -3.89 -8.64 -13.72
CA GLY A 7 -5.35 -8.56 -13.74
C GLY A 7 -5.92 -7.91 -15.00
N LEU A 8 -5.25 -6.90 -15.56
CA LEU A 8 -5.68 -6.23 -16.78
C LEU A 8 -5.34 -7.01 -18.05
N VAL A 9 -4.14 -7.58 -18.14
CA VAL A 9 -3.69 -8.29 -19.35
C VAL A 9 -4.35 -9.67 -19.45
N TRP A 10 -4.27 -10.47 -18.38
CA TRP A 10 -4.79 -11.85 -18.38
C TRP A 10 -6.20 -11.97 -17.81
N GLN A 11 -6.84 -10.86 -17.44
CA GLN A 11 -8.21 -10.85 -16.87
C GLN A 11 -8.34 -11.78 -15.65
N MET A 12 -7.25 -11.95 -14.88
CA MET A 12 -7.20 -12.83 -13.72
C MET A 12 -7.97 -12.21 -12.54
N LYS A 13 -9.09 -12.85 -12.18
CA LYS A 13 -9.94 -12.45 -11.04
C LYS A 13 -9.14 -12.30 -9.74
N MET A 14 -8.25 -13.25 -9.45
CA MET A 14 -7.44 -13.25 -8.22
C MET A 14 -6.47 -12.07 -8.16
N ALA A 15 -5.98 -11.60 -9.31
CA ALA A 15 -5.07 -10.47 -9.37
C ALA A 15 -5.79 -9.14 -9.08
N SER A 16 -7.03 -8.98 -9.57
CA SER A 16 -7.89 -7.83 -9.23
C SER A 16 -8.26 -7.83 -7.74
N LEU A 17 -8.52 -9.01 -7.17
CA LEU A 17 -8.76 -9.16 -5.74
C LEU A 17 -7.54 -8.81 -4.88
N ALA A 18 -6.34 -9.17 -5.33
CA ALA A 18 -5.11 -8.79 -4.64
C ALA A 18 -4.95 -7.27 -4.58
N VAL A 19 -5.26 -6.55 -5.67
CA VAL A 19 -5.28 -5.07 -5.68
C VAL A 19 -6.25 -4.52 -4.63
N ALA A 20 -7.49 -5.03 -4.60
CA ALA A 20 -8.51 -4.61 -3.65
C ALA A 20 -8.19 -4.95 -2.19
N ALA A 21 -7.44 -6.04 -1.97
CA ALA A 21 -6.98 -6.45 -0.66
C ALA A 21 -5.84 -5.56 -0.16
N MET A 22 -4.86 -5.26 -1.01
CA MET A 22 -3.68 -4.48 -0.64
C MET A 22 -3.97 -2.99 -0.46
N ALA A 23 -4.91 -2.42 -1.22
CA ALA A 23 -5.13 -0.97 -1.25
C ALA A 23 -5.44 -0.35 0.14
N PRO A 24 -6.36 -0.89 0.96
CA PRO A 24 -6.59 -0.35 2.31
C PRO A 24 -5.39 -0.49 3.25
N VAL A 25 -4.63 -1.58 3.15
CA VAL A 25 -3.44 -1.78 3.97
C VAL A 25 -2.37 -0.75 3.62
N GLY A 26 -2.15 -0.53 2.32
CA GLY A 26 -1.24 0.51 1.82
C GLY A 26 -1.66 1.92 2.24
N ALA A 27 -2.95 2.24 2.11
CA ALA A 27 -3.51 3.53 2.55
C ALA A 27 -3.20 3.83 4.02
N VAL A 28 -3.37 2.83 4.90
CA VAL A 28 -3.08 2.98 6.33
C VAL A 28 -1.59 3.18 6.57
N TYR A 29 -0.72 2.45 5.87
CA TYR A 29 0.73 2.63 5.99
C TYR A 29 1.15 4.03 5.56
N THR A 30 0.68 4.51 4.40
CA THR A 30 0.94 5.86 3.92
C THR A 30 0.41 6.92 4.88
N PHE A 31 -0.80 6.73 5.42
CA PHE A 31 -1.35 7.64 6.42
C PHE A 31 -0.50 7.70 7.70
N ILE A 32 -0.10 6.54 8.24
CA ILE A 32 0.79 6.47 9.41
C ILE A 32 2.12 7.15 9.09
N ALA A 33 2.70 6.91 7.93
CA ALA A 33 3.96 7.52 7.51
C ALA A 33 3.85 9.06 7.42
N LEU A 34 2.76 9.59 6.87
CA LEU A 34 2.50 11.03 6.81
C LEU A 34 2.35 11.65 8.21
N VAL A 35 1.54 11.03 9.08
CA VAL A 35 1.28 11.56 10.44
C VAL A 35 2.53 11.48 11.31
N THR A 36 3.18 10.32 11.34
CA THR A 36 4.41 10.13 12.14
C THR A 36 5.59 10.91 11.57
N GLY A 37 5.68 11.05 10.24
CA GLY A 37 6.65 11.89 9.56
C GLY A 37 6.47 13.38 9.88
N ALA A 38 5.25 13.89 9.84
CA ALA A 38 4.94 15.27 10.24
C ALA A 38 5.29 15.53 11.72
N ALA A 39 4.94 14.59 12.60
CA ALA A 39 5.27 14.67 14.02
C ALA A 39 6.77 14.67 14.29
N TRP A 40 7.53 13.88 13.54
CA TRP A 40 8.99 13.86 13.60
C TRP A 40 9.63 15.10 12.95
N GLY A 41 9.01 15.67 11.91
CA GLY A 41 9.48 16.88 11.24
C GLY A 41 9.47 18.11 12.15
N LYS A 42 8.53 18.21 13.09
CA LYS A 42 8.42 19.35 14.00
C LYS A 42 9.70 19.58 14.85
N PRO A 43 10.23 18.60 15.60
CA PRO A 43 11.49 18.78 16.33
C PRO A 43 12.72 18.86 15.43
N MET A 44 12.71 18.24 14.25
CA MET A 44 13.91 18.16 13.39
C MET A 44 14.11 19.38 12.49
N TRP A 45 13.02 19.96 12.00
CA TRP A 45 13.05 21.03 11.01
C TRP A 45 12.15 22.23 11.37
N GLY A 46 11.55 22.23 12.55
CA GLY A 46 10.76 23.35 13.07
C GLY A 46 9.32 23.43 12.54
N THR A 47 8.91 22.57 11.61
CA THR A 47 7.59 22.59 10.98
C THR A 47 6.97 21.19 10.88
N TRP A 48 5.63 21.13 10.93
CA TRP A 48 4.87 19.89 10.75
C TRP A 48 4.72 19.49 9.28
N TRP A 49 4.75 20.48 8.37
CA TRP A 49 4.51 20.27 6.95
C TRP A 49 5.21 21.33 6.10
N VAL A 50 5.66 20.90 4.93
CA VAL A 50 6.09 21.77 3.84
C VAL A 50 5.55 21.21 2.53
N TRP A 51 5.17 22.08 1.60
CA TRP A 51 4.65 21.69 0.29
C TRP A 51 5.78 21.40 -0.70
N ASP A 52 6.68 20.50 -0.34
CA ASP A 52 7.78 20.08 -1.20
C ASP A 52 7.43 18.83 -2.01
N ALA A 53 8.29 18.47 -2.96
CA ALA A 53 8.05 17.33 -3.84
C ALA A 53 7.92 16.01 -3.06
N ARG A 54 8.62 15.84 -1.94
CA ARG A 54 8.64 14.61 -1.14
C ARG A 54 7.34 14.41 -0.39
N LEU A 55 6.96 15.37 0.44
CA LEU A 55 5.75 15.28 1.26
C LEU A 55 4.49 15.35 0.40
N THR A 56 4.50 16.18 -0.64
CA THR A 56 3.34 16.30 -1.55
C THR A 56 3.13 15.02 -2.36
N SER A 57 4.19 14.37 -2.86
CA SER A 57 4.03 13.11 -3.60
C SER A 57 3.60 11.95 -2.71
N GLU A 58 4.00 11.91 -1.44
CA GLU A 58 3.49 10.93 -0.46
C GLU A 58 2.01 11.18 -0.13
N LEU A 59 1.58 12.45 -0.02
CA LEU A 59 0.16 12.79 0.13
C LEU A 59 -0.65 12.40 -1.10
N VAL A 60 -0.13 12.63 -2.31
CA VAL A 60 -0.74 12.18 -3.56
C VAL A 60 -0.87 10.66 -3.58
N LEU A 61 0.12 9.91 -3.06
CA LEU A 61 0.03 8.46 -2.92
C LEU A 61 -1.16 8.05 -2.03
N LEU A 62 -1.41 8.75 -0.92
CA LEU A 62 -2.57 8.50 -0.06
C LEU A 62 -3.88 8.68 -0.84
N PHE A 63 -3.99 9.75 -1.62
CA PHE A 63 -5.18 9.99 -2.46
C PHE A 63 -5.34 8.98 -3.58
N LEU A 64 -4.23 8.51 -4.17
CA LEU A 64 -4.28 7.42 -5.14
C LEU A 64 -4.81 6.13 -4.50
N TYR A 65 -4.36 5.78 -3.29
CA TYR A 65 -4.93 4.66 -2.55
C TYR A 65 -6.42 4.84 -2.25
N ALA A 66 -6.83 6.02 -1.79
CA ALA A 66 -8.23 6.34 -1.55
C ALA A 66 -9.06 6.22 -2.82
N GLY A 67 -8.55 6.70 -3.95
CA GLY A 67 -9.17 6.56 -5.27
C GLY A 67 -9.34 5.10 -5.70
N VAL A 68 -8.32 4.26 -5.49
CA VAL A 68 -8.39 2.82 -5.78
C VAL A 68 -9.47 2.14 -4.93
N ILE A 69 -9.54 2.49 -3.65
CA ILE A 69 -10.58 1.98 -2.73
C ILE A 69 -11.97 2.46 -3.18
N ALA A 70 -12.11 3.74 -3.53
CA ALA A 70 -13.36 4.31 -4.00
C ALA A 70 -13.83 3.63 -5.28
N LEU A 71 -12.96 3.50 -6.30
CA LEU A 71 -13.28 2.83 -7.55
C LEU A 71 -13.69 1.37 -7.35
N TRP A 72 -13.04 0.65 -6.44
CA TRP A 72 -13.41 -0.74 -6.15
C TRP A 72 -14.84 -0.88 -5.57
N HIS A 73 -15.30 0.11 -4.82
CA HIS A 73 -16.63 0.11 -4.19
C HIS A 73 -17.70 0.83 -5.00
N ALA A 74 -17.33 1.68 -5.95
CA ALA A 74 -18.25 2.43 -6.80
C ALA A 74 -18.97 1.58 -7.86
N PHE A 75 -18.41 0.42 -8.23
CA PHE A 75 -18.99 -0.47 -9.22
C PHE A 75 -19.53 -1.77 -8.60
N ASP A 76 -20.75 -2.15 -8.98
CA ASP A 76 -21.33 -3.45 -8.62
C ASP A 76 -20.66 -4.60 -9.37
N ASP A 77 -20.34 -4.40 -10.65
CA ASP A 77 -19.57 -5.37 -11.43
C ASP A 77 -18.09 -5.35 -11.00
N ARG A 78 -17.68 -6.45 -10.35
CA ARG A 78 -16.31 -6.64 -9.87
C ARG A 78 -15.26 -6.70 -10.98
N LYS A 79 -15.63 -7.07 -12.19
CA LYS A 79 -14.72 -7.05 -13.34
C LYS A 79 -14.46 -5.61 -13.77
N MET A 80 -15.49 -4.78 -13.85
CA MET A 80 -15.36 -3.35 -14.14
C MET A 80 -14.61 -2.63 -13.01
N ALA A 81 -14.96 -2.91 -11.75
CA ALA A 81 -14.27 -2.39 -10.57
C ALA A 81 -12.77 -2.70 -10.60
N GLY A 82 -12.41 -3.97 -10.86
CA GLY A 82 -11.01 -4.41 -10.93
C GLY A 82 -10.24 -3.74 -12.07
N ARG A 83 -10.87 -3.53 -13.23
CA ARG A 83 -10.26 -2.81 -14.35
C ARG A 83 -10.00 -1.35 -14.01
N ALA A 84 -11.02 -0.63 -13.52
CA ALA A 84 -10.89 0.78 -13.17
C ALA A 84 -9.83 1.01 -12.07
N ALA A 85 -9.90 0.22 -11.00
CA ALA A 85 -8.93 0.28 -9.91
C ALA A 85 -7.52 -0.11 -10.38
N GLY A 86 -7.41 -1.12 -11.26
CA GLY A 86 -6.15 -1.55 -11.85
C GLY A 86 -5.48 -0.46 -12.70
N ILE A 87 -6.24 0.24 -13.54
CA ILE A 87 -5.73 1.36 -14.34
C ILE A 87 -5.16 2.45 -13.43
N LEU A 88 -5.92 2.86 -12.40
CA LEU A 88 -5.46 3.87 -11.46
C LEU A 88 -4.18 3.44 -10.72
N VAL A 89 -4.06 2.17 -10.34
CA VAL A 89 -2.82 1.63 -9.73
C VAL A 89 -1.63 1.71 -10.68
N LEU A 90 -1.83 1.44 -11.98
CA LEU A 90 -0.73 1.51 -12.94
C LEU A 90 -0.28 2.95 -13.18
N VAL A 91 -1.22 3.89 -13.32
CA VAL A 91 -0.90 5.33 -13.41
C VAL A 91 -0.21 5.79 -12.13
N GLY A 92 -0.76 5.42 -10.97
CA GLY A 92 -0.22 5.77 -9.67
C GLY A 92 1.18 5.21 -9.40
N VAL A 93 1.58 4.11 -10.04
CA VAL A 93 2.92 3.54 -9.83
C VAL A 93 4.03 4.50 -10.29
N VAL A 94 3.72 5.39 -11.24
CA VAL A 94 4.65 6.41 -11.73
C VAL A 94 5.00 7.43 -10.64
N ASN A 95 4.15 7.58 -9.61
CA ASN A 95 4.44 8.43 -8.47
C ASN A 95 5.55 7.85 -7.56
N LEU A 96 5.79 6.53 -7.55
CA LEU A 96 6.81 5.93 -6.68
C LEU A 96 8.24 6.41 -7.01
N PRO A 97 8.68 6.43 -8.29
CA PRO A 97 9.94 7.07 -8.66
C PRO A 97 10.05 8.53 -8.20
N VAL A 98 8.98 9.30 -8.31
CA VAL A 98 8.96 10.71 -7.88
C VAL A 98 9.21 10.81 -6.38
N ILE A 99 8.52 9.99 -5.56
CA ILE A 99 8.74 9.95 -4.10
C ILE A 99 10.19 9.56 -3.80
N HIS A 100 10.70 8.49 -4.41
CA HIS A 100 12.03 7.95 -4.13
C HIS A 100 13.14 8.94 -4.48
N TYR A 101 13.11 9.47 -5.70
CA TYR A 101 14.13 10.39 -6.19
C TYR A 101 13.89 11.85 -5.80
N SER A 102 12.77 12.16 -5.11
CA SER A 102 12.51 13.52 -4.60
C SER A 102 13.66 14.07 -3.75
N VAL A 103 14.41 13.18 -3.10
CA VAL A 103 15.55 13.51 -2.24
C VAL A 103 16.81 13.92 -3.01
N GLU A 104 16.88 13.57 -4.29
CA GLU A 104 18.01 13.84 -5.19
C GLU A 104 17.67 14.93 -6.20
N TRP A 105 16.44 14.95 -6.69
CA TRP A 105 15.98 15.91 -7.71
C TRP A 105 15.72 17.31 -7.16
N TRP A 106 15.34 17.45 -5.89
CA TRP A 106 15.07 18.75 -5.27
C TRP A 106 15.88 18.99 -4.01
N ASN A 107 16.51 20.16 -3.96
CA ASN A 107 17.09 20.69 -2.73
C ASN A 107 15.97 21.25 -1.86
N THR A 108 15.66 20.56 -0.77
CA THR A 108 14.58 20.90 0.16
C THR A 108 15.12 20.99 1.58
N LEU A 109 14.24 21.30 2.54
CA LEU A 109 14.56 21.30 3.97
C LEU A 109 15.06 19.94 4.47
N HIS A 110 14.69 18.87 3.77
CA HIS A 110 15.01 17.51 4.14
C HIS A 110 16.47 17.16 3.81
N GLN A 111 17.11 16.39 4.69
CA GLN A 111 18.40 15.80 4.38
C GLN A 111 18.37 14.92 3.12
N GLY A 112 19.53 14.80 2.46
CA GLY A 112 19.73 13.96 1.28
C GLY A 112 19.64 12.45 1.57
N SER A 113 19.75 11.65 0.51
CA SER A 113 19.61 10.19 0.59
C SER A 113 20.59 9.56 1.59
N THR A 114 20.05 8.82 2.55
CA THR A 114 20.83 8.04 3.51
C THR A 114 21.15 6.68 2.90
N ARG A 115 22.42 6.44 2.56
CA ARG A 115 22.88 5.14 2.06
C ARG A 115 23.03 4.17 3.22
N MET A 116 22.17 3.16 3.26
CA MET A 116 21.97 2.22 4.38
C MET A 116 23.25 1.57 4.96
N GLN A 117 24.33 1.47 4.17
CA GLN A 117 25.61 0.87 4.55
C GLN A 117 26.70 1.90 4.96
N GLN A 118 26.58 3.16 4.53
CA GLN A 118 27.65 4.15 4.64
C GLN A 118 27.32 5.28 5.62
N SER A 119 26.05 5.67 5.73
CA SER A 119 25.63 6.83 6.53
C SER A 119 24.83 6.47 7.78
N ILE A 120 24.61 5.18 8.05
CA ILE A 120 23.92 4.69 9.25
C ILE A 120 24.93 4.07 10.21
N ASP A 121 24.85 4.47 11.48
CA ASP A 121 25.65 3.90 12.57
C ASP A 121 25.57 2.35 12.55
N PRO A 122 26.70 1.62 12.60
CA PRO A 122 26.72 0.17 12.60
C PRO A 122 25.75 -0.48 13.58
N ALA A 123 25.58 0.09 14.78
CA ALA A 123 24.68 -0.43 15.82
C ALA A 123 23.19 -0.37 15.40
N MET A 124 22.83 0.57 14.52
CA MET A 124 21.45 0.78 14.07
C MET A 124 21.08 -0.06 12.82
N ARG A 125 22.06 -0.66 12.13
CA ARG A 125 21.81 -1.36 10.85
C ARG A 125 21.00 -2.66 11.02
N SER A 126 21.25 -3.45 12.05
CA SER A 126 20.49 -4.68 12.32
C SER A 126 19.07 -4.37 12.81
N PRO A 127 18.83 -3.50 13.81
CA PRO A 127 17.48 -3.09 14.19
C PRO A 127 16.65 -2.58 13.02
N LEU A 128 17.22 -1.72 12.17
CA LEU A 128 16.52 -1.17 11.02
C LEU A 128 16.07 -2.26 10.02
N ARG A 129 16.94 -3.23 9.73
CA ARG A 129 16.60 -4.34 8.82
C ARG A 129 15.48 -5.21 9.39
N TRP A 130 15.52 -5.50 10.69
CA TRP A 130 14.45 -6.25 11.35
C TRP A 130 13.13 -5.47 11.38
N ALA A 131 13.18 -4.16 11.59
CA ALA A 131 11.99 -3.31 11.50
C ALA A 131 11.38 -3.32 10.09
N ILE A 132 12.20 -3.17 9.04
CA ILE A 132 11.74 -3.24 7.64
C ILE A 132 11.12 -4.62 7.36
N ALA A 133 11.80 -5.71 7.74
CA ALA A 133 11.27 -7.06 7.56
C ALA A 133 9.94 -7.25 8.32
N GLY A 134 9.85 -6.77 9.56
CA GLY A 134 8.63 -6.82 10.36
C GLY A 134 7.47 -6.06 9.73
N TYR A 135 7.69 -4.83 9.26
CA TYR A 135 6.66 -4.04 8.58
C TYR A 135 6.22 -4.67 7.26
N LEU A 136 7.13 -5.28 6.49
CA LEU A 136 6.81 -6.02 5.27
C LEU A 136 5.98 -7.27 5.56
N LEU A 137 6.39 -8.06 6.57
CA LEU A 137 5.65 -9.25 7.00
C LEU A 137 4.25 -8.88 7.47
N LEU A 138 4.13 -7.83 8.29
CA LEU A 138 2.84 -7.32 8.73
C LEU A 138 1.95 -6.91 7.55
N PHE A 139 2.50 -6.16 6.59
CA PHE A 139 1.78 -5.75 5.38
C PHE A 139 1.26 -6.97 4.60
N MET A 140 2.12 -7.98 4.39
CA MET A 140 1.76 -9.21 3.70
C MET A 140 0.67 -9.97 4.47
N THR A 141 0.82 -10.15 5.77
CA THR A 141 -0.15 -10.85 6.61
C THR A 141 -1.52 -10.18 6.56
N LEU A 142 -1.59 -8.87 6.75
CA LEU A 142 -2.86 -8.13 6.70
C LEU A 142 -3.50 -8.19 5.31
N SER A 143 -2.68 -8.05 4.25
CA SER A 143 -3.15 -8.16 2.87
C SER A 143 -3.70 -9.55 2.55
N LEU A 144 -3.02 -10.62 2.98
CA LEU A 144 -3.46 -12.00 2.80
C LEU A 144 -4.72 -12.31 3.62
N MET A 145 -4.81 -11.85 4.86
CA MET A 145 -6.01 -12.00 5.69
C MET A 145 -7.21 -11.31 5.04
N ARG A 146 -7.02 -10.10 4.52
CA ARG A 146 -8.07 -9.38 3.80
C ARG A 146 -8.43 -10.07 2.48
N MET A 147 -7.46 -10.54 1.72
CA MET A 147 -7.68 -11.27 0.47
C MET A 147 -8.50 -12.55 0.72
N ARG A 148 -8.17 -13.31 1.78
CA ARG A 148 -8.95 -14.48 2.22
C ARG A 148 -10.41 -14.11 2.46
N ASN A 149 -10.67 -13.02 3.19
CA ASN A 149 -12.04 -12.57 3.46
C ASN A 149 -12.78 -12.15 2.17
N LEU A 150 -12.11 -11.47 1.24
CA LEU A 150 -12.71 -11.11 -0.05
C LEU A 150 -13.06 -12.33 -0.89
N ILE A 151 -12.20 -13.35 -0.92
CA ILE A 151 -12.47 -14.62 -1.61
C ILE A 151 -13.72 -15.28 -1.02
N LEU A 152 -13.79 -15.40 0.31
CA LEU A 152 -14.96 -15.99 1.00
C LEU A 152 -16.25 -15.23 0.70
N LEU A 153 -16.21 -13.90 0.68
CA LEU A 153 -17.38 -13.06 0.35
C LEU A 153 -17.84 -13.26 -1.10
N MET A 154 -16.90 -13.34 -2.04
CA MET A 154 -17.21 -13.56 -3.46
C MET A 154 -17.71 -14.98 -3.74
N GLU A 155 -17.20 -15.97 -3.00
CA GLU A 155 -17.52 -17.38 -3.20
C GLU A 155 -18.55 -17.90 -2.20
N LYS A 156 -19.24 -17.03 -1.45
CA LYS A 156 -20.21 -17.40 -0.42
C LYS A 156 -21.32 -18.37 -0.85
N ARG A 157 -21.61 -18.44 -2.16
CA ARG A 157 -22.62 -19.34 -2.74
C ARG A 157 -22.03 -20.67 -3.23
N ARG A 158 -20.71 -20.86 -3.16
CA ARG A 158 -20.04 -22.09 -3.57
C ARG A 158 -20.12 -23.13 -2.45
N PRO A 159 -20.32 -24.43 -2.76
CA PRO A 159 -20.46 -25.48 -1.75
C PRO A 159 -19.31 -25.55 -0.75
N TRP A 160 -18.07 -25.36 -1.22
CA TRP A 160 -16.88 -25.42 -0.37
C TRP A 160 -16.87 -24.35 0.75
N VAL A 161 -17.46 -23.18 0.51
CA VAL A 161 -17.56 -22.12 1.54
C VAL A 161 -18.60 -22.51 2.59
N SER A 162 -19.74 -23.04 2.15
CA SER A 162 -20.78 -23.53 3.05
C SER A 162 -20.27 -24.66 3.95
N GLU A 163 -19.55 -25.62 3.38
CA GLU A 163 -18.89 -26.70 4.14
C GLU A 163 -17.86 -26.18 5.14
N LEU A 164 -17.06 -25.18 4.75
CA LEU A 164 -16.08 -24.56 5.64
C LEU A 164 -16.75 -23.86 6.84
N ILE A 165 -17.88 -23.19 6.63
CA ILE A 165 -18.66 -22.55 7.69
C ILE A 165 -19.23 -23.61 8.63
N LEU A 166 -19.86 -24.66 8.08
CA LEU A 166 -20.46 -25.74 8.86
C LEU A 166 -19.41 -26.49 9.71
N LYS A 167 -18.24 -26.82 9.15
CA LYS A 167 -17.13 -27.45 9.90
C LYS A 167 -16.63 -26.59 11.06
N ARG A 168 -16.72 -25.28 10.96
CA ARG A 168 -16.24 -24.34 12.00
C ARG A 168 -17.26 -24.14 13.12
N GLY A 169 -18.55 -24.37 12.88
CA GLY A 169 -19.61 -24.30 13.90
C GLY A 169 -19.69 -25.54 14.80
N HIS A 170 -18.97 -26.62 14.47
CA HIS A 170 -18.88 -27.86 15.27
C HIS A 170 -17.64 -27.93 16.18
N ARG A 171 -16.83 -26.86 16.23
CA ARG A 171 -15.72 -26.71 17.19
C ARG A 171 -16.05 -25.60 18.17
#